data_AF-A0A7Z0WDY5-F1
#
_entry.id   AF-A0A7Z0WDY5-F1
#
_cell.length_a   1.000
_cell.length_b   1.000
_cell.length_c   1.000
_cell.angle_alpha   90.00
_cell.angle_beta   90.00
_cell.angle_gamma   90.00
#
_symmetry.space_group_name_H-M   'P 1'
#
loop_
_entity.id
_entity.type
_entity.pdbx_description
1 polymer ?
#
loop_
_entity_poly.entity_id
_entity_poly.type
_entity_poly.pdbx_seq_one_letter_code
_entity_poly.pdbx_strand_id
1 'polypeptide(L)'
;MLGMAGRVLIGLLIVFIAVLGVGGGVALITEGVDGRTAVADGPAGTLTPTGRQCGKESCSWIGTFTSDDRKTTRRDVELRDDQTVRRSDPTPAKIPDVRLHDGDPPVAYSTDYSPVPKIAGGVALIVVCLTVAVLLVLRVRRERKSRP
;
A
#
# COMPACT_ATOMS: atom_id res chain seq x y z
N MET A 1 20.41 -13.22 32.70
CA MET A 1 20.83 -14.15 31.64
C MET A 1 19.66 -14.34 30.68
N LEU A 2 19.82 -14.09 29.38
CA LEU A 2 18.78 -14.45 28.42
C LEU A 2 18.99 -15.94 28.08
N GLY A 3 18.09 -16.80 28.54
CA GLY A 3 18.12 -18.23 28.23
C GLY A 3 18.00 -18.51 26.72
N MET A 4 18.14 -19.76 26.31
CA MET A 4 18.02 -20.19 24.90
C MET A 4 16.71 -19.70 24.27
N ALA A 5 15.61 -19.73 25.02
CA ALA A 5 14.31 -19.20 24.63
C ALA A 5 14.35 -17.69 24.28
N GLY A 6 15.04 -16.86 25.07
CA GLY A 6 15.11 -15.43 24.80
C GLY A 6 15.98 -15.08 23.58
N ARG A 7 17.00 -15.89 23.28
CA ARG A 7 17.81 -15.73 22.06
C ARG A 7 17.01 -16.06 20.80
N VAL A 8 16.20 -17.12 20.87
CA VAL A 8 15.28 -17.49 19.79
C VAL A 8 14.23 -16.40 19.59
N LEU A 9 13.67 -15.86 20.67
CA LEU A 9 12.67 -14.79 20.61
C LEU A 9 13.22 -13.51 19.94
N ILE A 10 14.46 -13.11 20.27
CA ILE A 10 15.11 -11.95 19.61
C ILE A 10 15.36 -12.22 18.13
N GLY A 11 15.82 -13.42 17.77
CA GLY A 11 16.01 -13.81 16.37
C GLY A 11 14.71 -13.74 15.58
N LEU A 12 13.63 -14.27 16.13
CA LEU A 12 12.29 -14.20 15.54
C LEU A 12 11.81 -12.75 15.39
N LEU A 13 12.02 -11.91 16.39
CA LEU A 13 11.64 -10.49 16.33
C LEU A 13 12.39 -9.74 15.21
N ILE A 14 13.70 -9.99 15.06
CA ILE A 14 14.51 -9.36 14.00
C ILE A 14 13.99 -9.78 12.62
N VAL A 15 13.74 -11.08 12.42
CA VAL A 15 13.20 -11.60 11.16
C VAL A 15 11.82 -11.02 10.90
N PHE A 16 10.97 -10.96 11.92
CA PHE A 16 9.64 -10.39 11.82
C PHE A 16 9.66 -8.92 11.38
N ILE A 17 10.52 -8.09 12.00
CA ILE A 17 10.68 -6.68 11.62
C ILE A 17 11.16 -6.56 10.17
N ALA A 18 12.13 -7.37 9.77
CA ALA A 18 12.66 -7.35 8.40
C ALA A 18 11.59 -7.74 7.38
N VAL A 19 10.85 -8.82 7.64
CA VAL A 19 9.77 -9.30 6.75
C VAL A 19 8.64 -8.28 6.67
N LEU A 20 8.22 -7.69 7.79
CA LEU A 20 7.19 -6.65 7.78
C LEU A 20 7.64 -5.41 7.01
N GLY A 21 8.87 -4.95 7.21
CA GLY A 21 9.41 -3.80 6.51
C GLY A 21 9.49 -4.01 5.00
N VAL A 22 9.99 -5.17 4.58
CA VAL A 22 10.08 -5.53 3.16
C VAL A 22 8.68 -5.73 2.57
N GLY A 23 7.82 -6.51 3.21
CA GLY A 23 6.47 -6.79 2.72
C GLY A 23 5.62 -5.52 2.62
N GLY A 24 5.59 -4.72 3.68
CA GLY A 24 4.85 -3.45 3.70
C GLY A 24 5.42 -2.43 2.71
N GLY A 25 6.75 -2.34 2.60
CA GLY A 25 7.38 -1.39 1.69
C GLY A 25 7.19 -1.75 0.22
N VAL A 26 7.29 -3.03 -0.14
CA VAL A 26 6.99 -3.51 -1.49
C VAL A 26 5.52 -3.28 -1.84
N ALA A 27 4.59 -3.50 -0.91
CA ALA A 27 3.18 -3.22 -1.12
C ALA A 27 2.91 -1.74 -1.42
N LEU A 28 3.57 -0.82 -0.71
CA LEU A 28 3.45 0.63 -0.99
C LEU A 28 4.07 1.02 -2.33
N ILE A 29 5.23 0.46 -2.67
CA ILE A 29 5.89 0.75 -3.95
C ILE A 29 5.04 0.24 -5.12
N THR A 30 4.49 -0.97 -5.01
CA THR A 30 3.62 -1.55 -6.03
C THR A 30 2.37 -0.70 -6.24
N GLU A 31 1.68 -0.29 -5.18
CA GLU A 31 0.53 0.63 -5.27
C GLU A 31 0.89 1.96 -5.98
N GLY A 32 2.07 2.51 -5.67
CA GLY A 32 2.60 3.71 -6.33
C GLY A 32 2.85 3.51 -7.83
N VAL A 33 3.46 2.37 -8.20
CA VAL A 33 3.73 2.01 -9.59
C VAL A 33 2.43 1.75 -10.35
N ASP A 34 1.51 0.98 -9.76
CA ASP A 34 0.22 0.65 -10.36
C ASP A 34 -0.56 1.92 -10.68
N GLY A 35 -0.65 2.85 -9.74
CA GLY A 35 -1.30 4.14 -9.99
C GLY A 35 -0.60 4.99 -11.03
N ARG A 36 0.74 5.01 -11.07
CA ARG A 36 1.49 5.68 -12.15
C ARG A 36 1.18 5.08 -13.52
N THR A 37 1.16 3.75 -13.62
CA THR A 37 0.86 3.06 -14.89
C THR A 37 -0.59 3.28 -15.33
N ALA A 38 -1.53 3.29 -14.38
CA ALA A 38 -2.93 3.60 -14.64
C ALA A 38 -3.07 5.02 -15.21
N VAL A 39 -2.46 6.02 -14.55
CA VAL A 39 -2.56 7.41 -14.99
C VAL A 39 -1.91 7.65 -16.35
N ALA A 40 -0.79 6.98 -16.64
CA ALA A 40 -0.08 7.12 -17.91
C ALA A 40 -0.79 6.42 -19.07
N ASP A 41 -1.16 5.15 -18.89
CA ASP A 41 -1.54 4.25 -19.99
C ASP A 41 -2.94 3.64 -19.83
N GLY A 42 -3.55 3.77 -18.65
CA GLY A 42 -4.85 3.18 -18.33
C GLY A 42 -6.01 3.84 -19.07
N PRO A 43 -7.11 3.11 -19.37
CA PRO A 43 -8.32 3.67 -19.95
C PRO A 43 -8.86 4.83 -19.10
N ALA A 44 -9.10 5.98 -19.72
CA ALA A 44 -9.83 7.09 -19.10
C ALA A 44 -11.31 6.75 -18.99
N GLY A 45 -11.94 7.17 -17.90
CA GLY A 45 -13.34 6.95 -17.69
C GLY A 45 -13.90 7.60 -16.44
N THR A 46 -15.07 7.13 -16.08
CA THR A 46 -15.82 7.58 -14.91
C THR A 46 -16.11 6.39 -14.00
N LEU A 47 -15.89 6.58 -12.70
CA LEU A 47 -16.36 5.65 -11.68
C LEU A 47 -17.75 6.08 -11.21
N THR A 48 -18.70 5.14 -11.19
CA THR A 48 -20.02 5.30 -10.59
C THR A 48 -20.03 4.52 -9.27
N PRO A 49 -19.88 5.19 -8.11
CA PRO A 49 -19.82 4.50 -6.82
C PRO A 49 -21.14 3.79 -6.52
N THR A 50 -21.06 2.52 -6.14
CA THR A 50 -22.18 1.71 -5.66
C THR A 50 -22.13 1.51 -4.15
N GLY A 51 -20.95 1.73 -3.55
CA GLY A 51 -20.73 1.60 -2.13
C GLY A 51 -19.39 2.16 -1.71
N ARG A 52 -19.00 1.83 -0.48
CA ARG A 52 -17.70 2.18 0.08
C ARG A 52 -17.15 1.00 0.86
N GLN A 53 -15.84 0.81 0.83
CA GLN A 53 -15.14 -0.13 1.69
C GLN A 53 -14.33 0.65 2.70
N CYS A 54 -14.58 0.40 3.98
CA CYS A 54 -13.89 1.10 5.05
C CYS A 54 -12.89 0.18 5.74
N GLY A 55 -11.63 0.60 5.77
CA GLY A 55 -10.63 0.11 6.68
C GLY A 55 -10.77 0.73 8.07
N LYS A 56 -9.72 0.60 8.89
CA LYS A 56 -9.69 1.16 10.25
C LYS A 56 -9.58 2.69 10.27
N GLU A 57 -8.84 3.26 9.32
CA GLU A 57 -8.47 4.68 9.32
C GLU A 57 -9.04 5.46 8.12
N SER A 58 -9.39 4.77 7.03
CA SER A 58 -9.88 5.38 5.80
C SER A 58 -10.95 4.51 5.14
N CYS A 59 -11.78 5.13 4.30
CA CYS A 59 -12.64 4.42 3.35
C CYS A 59 -12.17 4.66 1.91
N SER A 60 -12.53 3.75 1.03
CA SER A 60 -12.39 3.85 -0.42
C SER A 60 -13.78 3.73 -1.07
N TRP A 61 -14.03 4.44 -2.17
CA TRP A 61 -15.23 4.23 -2.95
C TRP A 61 -15.11 2.93 -3.76
N ILE A 62 -16.18 2.14 -3.82
CA ILE A 62 -16.28 0.98 -4.73
C ILE A 62 -17.41 1.24 -5.70
N GLY A 63 -17.21 0.92 -6.97
CA GLY A 63 -18.21 1.18 -7.99
C GLY A 63 -18.01 0.46 -9.31
N THR A 64 -18.76 0.93 -10.29
CA THR A 64 -18.61 0.51 -11.68
C THR A 64 -17.82 1.55 -12.44
N PHE A 65 -16.66 1.17 -12.97
CA PHE A 65 -15.90 1.99 -13.91
C PHE A 65 -16.46 1.79 -15.32
N THR A 66 -16.63 2.90 -16.04
CA THR A 66 -16.97 2.91 -17.47
C THR A 66 -15.97 3.78 -18.21
N SER A 67 -15.31 3.25 -19.23
CA SER A 67 -14.40 4.03 -20.06
C SER A 67 -15.15 5.06 -20.90
N ASP A 68 -14.48 6.16 -21.24
CA ASP A 68 -15.09 7.25 -22.02
C ASP A 68 -15.48 6.79 -23.43
N ASP A 69 -14.72 5.88 -24.02
CA ASP A 69 -15.02 5.24 -25.30
C ASP A 69 -16.10 4.15 -25.20
N ARG A 70 -16.61 3.87 -23.99
CA ARG A 70 -17.62 2.87 -23.64
C ARG A 70 -17.28 1.44 -24.04
N LYS A 71 -16.01 1.14 -24.31
CA LYS A 71 -15.57 -0.23 -24.65
C LYS A 71 -15.28 -1.08 -23.42
N THR A 72 -14.91 -0.45 -22.32
CA THR A 72 -14.54 -1.13 -21.09
C THR A 72 -15.50 -0.76 -19.98
N THR A 73 -16.05 -1.79 -19.33
CA THR A 73 -16.83 -1.64 -18.11
C THR A 73 -16.35 -2.67 -17.11
N ARG A 74 -15.97 -2.20 -15.92
CA ARG A 74 -15.53 -3.04 -14.81
C ARG A 74 -16.38 -2.75 -13.58
N ARG A 75 -16.77 -3.80 -12.89
CA ARG A 75 -17.51 -3.71 -11.61
C ARG A 75 -16.55 -3.92 -10.46
N ASP A 76 -17.02 -3.60 -9.26
CA ASP A 76 -16.28 -3.78 -8.02
C ASP A 76 -14.90 -3.10 -8.04
N VAL A 77 -14.82 -1.97 -8.74
CA VAL A 77 -13.59 -1.19 -8.89
C VAL A 77 -13.43 -0.32 -7.67
N GLU A 78 -12.31 -0.50 -6.97
CA GLU A 78 -11.92 0.35 -5.84
C GLU A 78 -11.25 1.62 -6.36
N LEU A 79 -11.70 2.79 -5.90
CA LEU A 79 -10.98 4.05 -6.11
C LEU A 79 -9.84 4.16 -5.10
N ARG A 80 -8.60 4.07 -5.59
CA ARG A 80 -7.39 4.33 -4.82
C ARG A 80 -6.88 5.71 -5.15
N ASP A 81 -7.21 6.67 -4.29
CA ASP A 81 -6.84 8.07 -4.44
C ASP A 81 -6.24 8.58 -3.13
N ASP A 82 -5.55 9.72 -3.20
CA ASP A 82 -4.97 10.42 -2.05
C ASP A 82 -6.05 11.14 -1.22
N GLN A 83 -7.28 11.25 -1.73
CA GLN A 83 -8.40 11.84 -1.02
C GLN A 83 -8.94 10.91 0.06
N THR A 84 -8.97 11.42 1.30
CA THR A 84 -9.53 10.67 2.44
C THR A 84 -11.06 10.67 2.37
N VAL A 85 -11.65 9.50 2.09
CA VAL A 85 -13.10 9.31 2.17
C VAL A 85 -13.50 8.96 3.60
N ARG A 86 -14.45 9.70 4.15
CA ARG A 86 -15.03 9.43 5.47
C ARG A 86 -16.30 8.60 5.34
N ARG A 87 -16.64 7.91 6.43
CA ARG A 87 -17.87 7.12 6.51
C ARG A 87 -19.16 7.96 6.45
N SER A 88 -19.07 9.23 6.83
CA SER A 88 -20.18 10.19 6.77
C SER A 88 -20.37 10.82 5.39
N ASP A 89 -19.39 10.68 4.49
CA ASP A 89 -19.44 11.42 3.23
C ASP A 89 -20.60 10.92 2.37
N PRO A 90 -21.36 11.82 1.74
CA PRO A 90 -22.43 11.43 0.83
C PRO A 90 -21.81 10.71 -0.38
N THR A 91 -22.46 9.63 -0.82
CA THR A 91 -22.01 8.91 -2.01
C THR A 91 -22.21 9.80 -3.24
N PRO A 92 -21.15 10.19 -3.96
CA PRO A 92 -21.30 11.00 -5.15
C PRO A 92 -21.93 10.17 -6.27
N ALA A 93 -22.70 10.81 -7.13
CA ALA A 93 -23.35 10.12 -8.24
C ALA A 93 -22.33 9.56 -9.25
N LYS A 94 -21.25 10.30 -9.50
CA LYS A 94 -20.16 9.95 -10.42
C LYS A 94 -18.86 10.60 -9.95
N ILE A 95 -17.74 9.95 -10.23
CA ILE A 95 -16.39 10.46 -10.04
C ILE A 95 -15.71 10.42 -11.43
N PRO A 96 -15.62 11.57 -12.12
CA PRO A 96 -15.01 11.65 -13.45
C PRO A 96 -13.48 11.61 -13.35
N ASP A 97 -12.83 11.62 -14.52
CA ASP A 97 -11.37 11.80 -14.65
C ASP A 97 -10.55 10.78 -13.87
N VAL A 98 -11.00 9.52 -13.92
CA VAL A 98 -10.29 8.38 -13.33
C VAL A 98 -9.72 7.48 -14.41
N ARG A 99 -8.66 6.77 -14.06
CA ARG A 99 -7.90 5.87 -14.93
C ARG A 99 -7.93 4.47 -14.35
N LEU A 100 -8.36 3.51 -15.17
CA LEU A 100 -8.46 2.11 -14.76
C LEU A 100 -7.09 1.43 -14.80
N HIS A 101 -6.77 0.72 -13.72
CA HIS A 101 -5.76 -0.32 -13.70
C HIS A 101 -6.47 -1.68 -13.63
N ASP A 102 -6.36 -2.47 -14.69
CA ASP A 102 -7.08 -3.74 -14.83
C ASP A 102 -6.34 -4.89 -14.10
N GLY A 103 -6.12 -4.71 -12.80
CA GLY A 103 -5.58 -5.72 -11.88
C GLY A 103 -6.67 -6.64 -11.32
N ASP A 104 -6.28 -7.56 -10.42
CA ASP A 104 -7.20 -8.40 -9.66
C ASP A 104 -6.96 -8.22 -8.15
N PRO A 105 -7.81 -7.45 -7.44
CA PRO A 105 -9.04 -6.80 -7.91
C PRO A 105 -8.76 -5.55 -8.78
N PRO A 106 -9.72 -5.14 -9.64
CA PRO A 106 -9.56 -3.95 -10.47
C PRO A 106 -9.61 -2.69 -9.62
N VAL A 107 -8.74 -1.74 -9.93
CA VAL A 107 -8.65 -0.47 -9.19
C VAL A 107 -8.64 0.71 -10.17
N ALA A 108 -9.13 1.85 -9.72
CA ALA A 108 -9.08 3.10 -10.45
C ALA A 108 -8.31 4.14 -9.66
N TYR A 109 -7.59 5.00 -10.36
CA TYR A 109 -6.84 6.12 -9.80
C TYR A 109 -7.37 7.41 -10.38
N SER A 110 -7.42 8.46 -9.56
CA SER A 110 -7.69 9.81 -10.05
C SER A 110 -6.56 10.28 -10.95
N THR A 111 -6.83 11.20 -11.88
CA THR A 111 -5.80 11.77 -12.76
C THR A 111 -4.80 12.66 -12.04
N ASP A 112 -5.16 13.17 -10.86
CA ASP A 112 -4.29 13.93 -9.96
C ASP A 112 -3.51 13.05 -8.96
N TYR A 113 -3.65 11.73 -9.03
CA TYR A 113 -2.92 10.78 -8.19
C TYR A 113 -1.41 11.01 -8.25
N SER A 114 -0.78 11.15 -7.07
CA SER A 114 0.67 11.27 -6.96
C SER A 114 1.29 9.94 -6.52
N PRO A 115 2.11 9.29 -7.35
CA PRO A 115 2.76 8.03 -6.96
C PRO A 115 3.91 8.25 -5.96
N VAL A 116 4.41 9.50 -5.83
CA VAL A 116 5.63 9.82 -5.09
C VAL A 116 5.53 9.49 -3.60
N PRO A 117 4.48 9.86 -2.86
CA PRO A 117 4.37 9.56 -1.43
C PRO A 117 4.38 8.06 -1.14
N LYS A 118 3.70 7.26 -1.96
CA LYS A 118 3.62 5.80 -1.82
C LYS A 118 4.98 5.14 -2.06
N ILE A 119 5.65 5.49 -3.16
CA ILE A 119 6.98 4.95 -3.47
C ILE A 119 8.01 5.37 -2.41
N ALA A 120 8.05 6.67 -2.07
CA ALA A 120 8.97 7.18 -1.07
C ALA A 120 8.72 6.57 0.31
N GLY A 121 7.46 6.44 0.73
CA GLY A 121 7.07 5.79 1.98
C GLY A 121 7.49 4.32 2.02
N GLY A 122 7.28 3.58 0.92
CA GLY A 122 7.70 2.19 0.83
C GLY A 122 9.21 2.00 0.90
N VAL A 123 9.99 2.84 0.19
CA VAL A 123 11.45 2.84 0.29
C VAL A 123 11.93 3.18 1.70
N ALA A 124 11.35 4.23 2.31
CA ALA A 124 11.70 4.63 3.68
C ALA A 124 11.43 3.51 4.69
N LEU A 125 10.28 2.84 4.58
CA LEU A 125 9.91 1.72 5.45
C LEU A 125 10.92 0.56 5.36
N ILE A 126 11.32 0.17 4.13
CA ILE A 126 12.33 -0.87 3.90
C ILE A 126 13.65 -0.48 4.57
N VAL A 127 14.14 0.74 4.30
CA VAL A 127 15.44 1.21 4.81
C VAL A 127 15.44 1.24 6.34
N VAL A 128 14.38 1.77 6.96
CA VAL A 128 14.28 1.87 8.42
C VAL A 128 14.23 0.49 9.07
N CYS A 129 13.35 -0.41 8.59
CA CYS A 129 13.22 -1.74 9.16
C CYS A 129 14.50 -2.58 9.00
N LEU A 130 15.15 -2.52 7.83
CA LEU A 130 16.42 -3.22 7.62
C LEU A 130 17.54 -2.65 8.47
N THR A 131 17.59 -1.33 8.63
CA THR A 131 18.59 -0.68 9.49
C THR A 131 18.41 -1.10 10.94
N VAL A 132 17.18 -1.10 11.46
CA VAL A 132 16.86 -1.57 12.82
C VAL A 132 17.23 -3.04 12.98
N ALA A 133 16.87 -3.89 12.02
CA ALA A 133 17.22 -5.32 12.04
C ALA A 133 18.74 -5.52 12.09
N VAL A 134 19.50 -4.82 11.26
CA VAL A 134 20.98 -4.88 11.23
C VAL A 134 21.56 -4.40 12.56
N LEU A 135 21.09 -3.27 13.11
CA LEU A 135 21.57 -2.75 14.40
C LEU A 135 21.30 -3.73 15.55
N LEU A 136 20.13 -4.39 15.56
CA LEU A 136 19.82 -5.42 16.55
C LEU A 136 20.75 -6.64 16.41
N VAL A 137 21.03 -7.09 15.18
CA VAL A 137 22.00 -8.17 14.93
C VAL A 137 23.39 -7.77 15.43
N LEU A 138 23.86 -6.56 15.10
CA LEU A 138 25.16 -6.07 15.53
C LEU A 138 25.26 -5.98 17.06
N ARG A 139 24.21 -5.50 17.73
CA ARG A 139 24.15 -5.45 19.20
C ARG A 139 24.22 -6.84 19.81
N VAL A 140 23.43 -7.80 19.31
CA VAL A 140 23.47 -9.20 19.77
C VAL A 140 24.84 -9.83 19.55
N ARG A 141 25.51 -9.53 18.42
CA ARG A 141 26.87 -10.01 18.14
C ARG A 141 27.90 -9.41 19.10
N ARG A 142 27.81 -8.11 19.39
CA ARG A 142 28.70 -7.44 20.37
C ARG A 142 28.55 -8.03 21.76
N GLU A 143 27.33 -8.21 22.23
CA GLU A 143 27.01 -8.85 23.53
C GLU A 143 27.53 -10.29 23.65
N ARG A 144 27.62 -11.02 22.53
CA ARG A 144 28.23 -12.36 22.50
C ARG A 144 29.76 -12.29 22.56
N LYS A 145 30.38 -11.31 21.89
CA LYS A 145 31.84 -11.16 21.84
C LYS A 145 32.43 -10.61 23.14
N SER A 146 31.67 -9.81 23.88
CA SER A 146 32.07 -9.24 25.18
C SER A 146 31.87 -10.17 26.37
N ARG A 147 31.34 -11.39 26.17
CA ARG A 147 31.27 -12.41 27.21
C ARG A 147 32.46 -13.36 27.08
N PRO A 148 33.37 -13.43 28.07
CA PRO A 148 34.43 -14.43 28.12
C PRO A 148 33.86 -15.85 28.28
#